data_AF-A0A943NNZ2-F1
#
_entry.id   AF-A0A943NNZ2-F1
#
_cell.length_a   1.000
_cell.length_b   1.000
_cell.length_c   1.000
_cell.angle_alpha   90.00
_cell.angle_beta   90.00
_cell.angle_gamma   90.00
#
_symmetry.space_group_name_H-M   'P 1'
#
loop_
_entity.id
_entity.type
_entity.pdbx_description
1 polymer ?
#
loop_
_entity_poly.entity_id
_entity_poly.type
_entity_poly.pdbx_seq_one_letter_code
_entity_poly.pdbx_strand_id
1 'polypeptide(L)'
;MEDGESMLLVQKSVHDAGLGGFAHTGGFSINKIGRNECIMQIQDSGKQLSHDDIAKFEKELGVSLPEDYKEFMLKNNGGMSELDWGFDFFDVAAEAESSSMIQEFLVIYDEETYEDDDLKKIYRILRENGEIPPNILPIADDPSGNLICMSVAEENYGRIFFCDHELEEQTTGCMVMSVVARSFTEFVENCYELAFEE
;
A
#
# COMPACT_ATOMS: atom_id res chain seq x y z
N MET A 1 5.37 5.52 -32.32
CA MET A 1 3.90 5.58 -32.25
C MET A 1 3.51 4.27 -31.63
N GLU A 2 3.49 4.23 -30.30
CA GLU A 2 2.87 3.16 -29.53
C GLU A 2 1.62 3.82 -28.95
N ASP A 3 0.53 3.64 -29.67
CA ASP A 3 -0.75 3.14 -29.16
C ASP A 3 -1.09 3.63 -27.74
N GLY A 4 -1.28 4.94 -27.61
CA GLY A 4 -1.87 5.55 -26.42
C GLY A 4 -3.35 5.19 -26.33
N GLU A 5 -3.67 4.02 -25.79
CA GLU A 5 -4.97 3.82 -25.14
C GLU A 5 -5.00 4.76 -23.94
N SER A 6 -5.72 5.87 -24.04
CA SER A 6 -5.94 6.74 -22.90
C SER A 6 -6.76 5.96 -21.88
N MET A 7 -6.20 5.74 -20.69
CA MET A 7 -6.93 5.16 -19.57
C MET A 7 -8.10 6.09 -19.20
N LEU A 8 -9.33 5.59 -19.29
CA LEU A 8 -10.53 6.33 -18.89
C LEU A 8 -10.73 6.17 -17.38
N LEU A 9 -10.68 7.28 -16.64
CA LEU A 9 -10.80 7.29 -15.19
C LEU A 9 -12.16 7.84 -14.75
N VAL A 10 -12.72 7.27 -13.68
CA VAL A 10 -13.97 7.74 -13.06
C VAL A 10 -13.80 7.83 -11.54
N GLN A 11 -14.52 8.75 -10.90
CA GLN A 11 -14.59 8.80 -9.43
C GLN A 11 -15.51 7.69 -8.93
N LYS A 12 -15.10 6.97 -7.88
CA LYS A 12 -15.97 6.00 -7.20
C LYS A 12 -17.21 6.70 -6.66
N SER A 13 -18.39 6.19 -7.02
CA SER A 13 -19.65 6.69 -6.45
C SER A 13 -19.74 6.30 -4.98
N VAL A 14 -19.67 7.28 -4.08
CA VAL A 14 -19.88 7.09 -2.64
C VAL A 14 -21.27 6.49 -2.41
N HIS A 15 -21.33 5.20 -2.09
CA HIS A 15 -22.49 4.65 -1.38
C HIS A 15 -22.29 4.97 0.09
N ASP A 16 -23.06 5.95 0.56
CA ASP A 16 -23.08 6.45 1.95
C ASP A 16 -22.95 5.33 3.00
N ALA A 17 -21.77 5.26 3.62
CA ALA A 17 -21.59 4.86 5.01
C ALA A 17 -20.65 5.90 5.61
N GLY A 18 -21.25 6.84 6.35
CA GLY A 18 -20.62 8.12 6.68
C GLY A 18 -19.37 8.01 7.53
N LEU A 19 -18.28 8.58 7.02
CA LEU A 19 -17.27 9.29 7.79
C LEU A 19 -16.99 10.60 7.04
N GLY A 20 -17.08 11.72 7.77
CA GLY A 20 -17.10 13.06 7.22
C GLY A 20 -15.78 13.45 6.57
N GLY A 21 -15.82 13.66 5.25
CA GLY A 21 -14.74 14.31 4.52
C GLY A 21 -14.65 15.79 4.90
N PHE A 22 -13.52 16.18 5.50
CA PHE A 22 -13.07 17.57 5.45
C PHE A 22 -11.96 17.64 4.40
N ALA A 23 -12.30 18.21 3.24
CA ALA A 23 -11.31 18.73 2.33
C ALA A 23 -10.62 19.93 2.99
N HIS A 24 -9.31 19.86 3.20
CA HIS A 24 -8.50 21.04 3.41
C HIS A 24 -7.17 20.88 2.66
N THR A 25 -7.06 21.59 1.54
CA THR A 25 -5.81 21.86 0.84
C THR A 25 -4.93 22.73 1.74
N GLY A 26 -4.08 22.09 2.53
CA GLY A 26 -2.96 22.72 3.20
C GLY A 26 -1.68 22.15 2.61
N GLY A 27 -1.02 22.89 1.73
CA GLY A 27 0.32 22.51 1.27
C GLY A 27 1.27 22.57 2.45
N PHE A 28 1.61 21.42 3.04
CA PHE A 28 2.72 21.29 3.95
C PHE A 28 4.00 21.19 3.12
N SER A 29 4.92 22.11 3.36
CA SER A 29 6.28 22.01 2.81
C SER A 29 6.99 20.87 3.53
N ILE A 30 7.05 19.69 2.91
CA ILE A 30 7.85 18.57 3.38
C ILE A 30 9.34 18.88 3.16
N ASN A 31 10.09 19.10 4.24
CA ASN A 31 11.54 19.17 4.17
C ASN A 31 12.08 17.73 4.08
N LYS A 32 12.49 17.31 2.88
CA LYS A 32 13.19 16.02 2.68
C LYS A 32 14.53 16.08 3.42
N ILE A 33 14.63 15.41 4.56
CA ILE A 33 15.92 15.22 5.23
C ILE A 33 16.76 14.31 4.33
N GLY A 34 17.93 14.80 3.90
CA GLY A 34 18.83 14.04 3.04
C GLY A 34 19.22 12.71 3.68
N ARG A 35 19.36 11.66 2.86
CA ARG A 35 19.73 10.27 3.19
C ARG A 35 20.89 10.18 4.20
N ASN A 36 20.57 10.27 5.48
CA ASN A 36 21.33 9.59 6.52
C ASN A 36 20.73 8.19 6.65
N GLU A 37 21.55 7.24 7.06
CA GLU A 37 21.33 5.80 7.26
C GLU A 37 20.16 5.47 8.23
N CYS A 38 19.01 6.08 8.05
CA CYS A 38 17.83 5.92 8.88
C CYS A 38 17.09 4.69 8.33
N ILE A 39 17.18 3.59 9.07
CA ILE A 39 16.48 2.35 8.77
C ILE A 39 15.10 2.48 9.41
N MET A 40 14.04 2.36 8.61
CA MET A 40 12.66 2.29 9.09
C MET A 40 12.54 1.26 10.22
N GLN A 41 12.24 1.73 11.43
CA GLN A 41 11.97 0.89 12.58
C GLN A 41 10.46 0.81 12.80
N ILE A 42 9.94 -0.41 12.86
CA ILE A 42 8.55 -0.67 13.23
C ILE A 42 8.49 -0.82 14.75
N GLN A 43 7.54 -0.15 15.40
CA GLN A 43 7.36 -0.22 16.85
C GLN A 43 6.09 -0.98 17.24
N ASP A 44 4.97 -0.73 16.56
CA ASP A 44 3.68 -1.36 16.85
C ASP A 44 3.45 -2.55 15.93
N SER A 45 4.40 -3.49 15.91
CA SER A 45 4.31 -4.70 15.10
C SER A 45 3.25 -5.65 15.65
N GLY A 46 2.51 -6.29 14.74
CA GLY A 46 1.70 -7.46 15.07
C GLY A 46 2.53 -8.60 15.68
N LYS A 47 1.85 -9.64 16.15
CA LYS A 47 2.50 -10.80 16.75
C LYS A 47 3.53 -11.40 15.79
N GLN A 48 4.73 -11.66 16.31
CA GLN A 48 5.82 -12.28 15.56
C GLN A 48 5.38 -13.55 14.82
N LEU A 49 5.58 -13.55 13.50
CA LEU A 49 5.27 -14.68 12.63
C LEU A 49 6.42 -15.70 12.56
N SER A 50 6.04 -16.94 12.27
CA SER A 50 6.92 -18.01 11.83
C SER A 50 6.77 -18.26 10.32
N HIS A 51 7.68 -19.05 9.75
CA HIS A 51 7.55 -19.50 8.37
C HIS A 51 6.26 -20.33 8.13
N ASP A 52 5.79 -21.06 9.15
CA ASP A 52 4.55 -21.84 9.04
C ASP A 52 3.32 -20.92 8.97
N ASP A 53 3.34 -19.78 9.68
CA ASP A 53 2.28 -18.78 9.62
C ASP A 53 2.21 -18.13 8.23
N ILE A 54 3.36 -17.77 7.67
CA ILE A 54 3.46 -17.26 6.29
C ILE A 54 2.95 -18.30 5.28
N ALA A 55 3.39 -19.56 5.41
CA ALA A 55 2.94 -20.63 4.50
C ALA A 55 1.44 -20.90 4.61
N LYS A 56 0.87 -20.80 5.82
CA LYS A 56 -0.58 -20.87 6.05
C LYS A 56 -1.30 -19.72 5.36
N PHE A 57 -0.81 -18.49 5.52
CA PHE A 57 -1.34 -17.29 4.87
C PHE A 57 -1.34 -17.41 3.34
N GLU A 58 -0.19 -17.76 2.74
CA GLU A 58 -0.03 -17.95 1.29
C GLU A 58 -1.02 -18.99 0.75
N LYS A 59 -1.15 -20.12 1.46
CA LYS A 59 -2.09 -21.19 1.10
C LYS A 59 -3.56 -20.76 1.23
N GLU A 60 -3.89 -20.00 2.27
CA GLU A 60 -5.26 -19.53 2.54
C GLU A 60 -5.74 -18.55 1.46
N LEU A 61 -4.86 -17.64 1.01
CA LEU A 61 -5.19 -16.66 -0.02
C LEU A 61 -4.89 -17.13 -1.45
N GLY A 62 -4.16 -18.23 -1.62
CA GLY A 62 -3.74 -18.75 -2.92
C GLY A 62 -2.71 -17.85 -3.61
N VAL A 63 -1.83 -17.23 -2.82
CA VAL A 63 -0.77 -16.31 -3.30
C VAL A 63 0.61 -16.85 -2.96
N SER A 64 1.65 -16.24 -3.53
CA SER A 64 3.04 -16.46 -3.11
C SER A 64 3.70 -15.12 -2.90
N LEU A 65 4.27 -14.91 -1.72
CA LEU A 65 4.87 -13.65 -1.31
C LEU A 65 6.33 -13.58 -1.78
N PRO A 66 6.76 -12.40 -2.27
CA PRO A 66 8.17 -12.12 -2.52
C PRO A 66 9.04 -12.36 -1.27
N GLU A 67 10.27 -12.82 -1.48
CA GLU A 67 11.16 -13.19 -0.37
C GLU A 67 11.53 -11.97 0.50
N ASP A 68 11.78 -10.82 -0.11
CA ASP A 68 12.09 -9.57 0.59
C ASP A 68 10.94 -9.12 1.51
N TYR A 69 9.69 -9.29 1.06
CA TYR A 69 8.53 -9.01 1.88
C TYR A 69 8.33 -10.03 3.00
N LYS A 70 8.58 -11.33 2.75
CA LYS A 70 8.53 -12.35 3.81
C LYS A 70 9.56 -12.07 4.89
N GLU A 71 10.78 -11.68 4.53
CA GLU A 71 11.82 -11.29 5.49
C GLU A 71 11.37 -10.12 6.37
N PHE A 72 10.69 -9.12 5.78
CA PHE A 72 10.07 -8.04 6.53
C PHE A 72 9.00 -8.56 7.49
N MET A 73 8.02 -9.32 7.01
CA MET A 73 6.91 -9.84 7.83
C MET A 73 7.38 -10.77 8.97
N LEU A 74 8.46 -11.53 8.73
CA LEU A 74 9.12 -12.38 9.73
C LEU A 74 9.96 -11.59 10.73
N LYS A 75 10.28 -10.33 10.46
CA LYS A 75 10.97 -9.45 11.42
C LYS A 75 9.98 -8.56 12.17
N ASN A 76 9.01 -8.01 11.45
CA ASN A 76 7.93 -7.16 11.92
C ASN A 76 6.67 -7.55 11.15
N ASN A 77 5.67 -8.10 11.83
CA ASN A 77 4.42 -8.52 11.20
C ASN A 77 3.52 -7.29 11.00
N GLY A 78 3.79 -6.52 9.95
CA GLY A 78 3.16 -5.22 9.76
C GLY A 78 3.46 -4.24 10.89
N GLY A 79 2.60 -3.25 11.08
CA GLY A 79 2.63 -2.28 12.17
C GLY A 79 3.03 -0.87 11.76
N MET A 80 3.00 0.03 12.73
CA MET A 80 3.37 1.45 12.58
C MET A 80 4.86 1.68 12.86
N SER A 81 5.45 2.61 12.11
CA SER A 81 6.77 3.17 12.41
C SER A 81 6.67 4.31 13.45
N GLU A 82 7.76 4.55 14.18
CA GLU A 82 7.83 5.67 15.13
C GLU A 82 7.83 7.04 14.44
N LEU A 83 8.48 7.08 13.27
CA LEU A 83 8.64 8.27 12.46
C LEU A 83 7.72 8.16 11.25
N ASP A 84 7.35 9.31 10.70
CA ASP A 84 6.57 9.39 9.48
C ASP A 84 7.49 9.17 8.26
N TRP A 85 7.11 8.26 7.37
CA TRP A 85 7.88 7.92 6.17
C TRP A 85 7.12 8.25 4.90
N GLY A 86 7.70 9.12 4.08
CA GLY A 86 7.18 9.50 2.77
C GLY A 86 7.82 8.69 1.65
N PHE A 87 7.12 8.60 0.52
CA PHE A 87 7.65 8.07 -0.73
C PHE A 87 7.14 8.89 -1.92
N ASP A 88 7.98 9.01 -2.95
CA ASP A 88 7.64 9.69 -4.20
C ASP A 88 7.18 8.67 -5.25
N PHE A 89 6.29 9.10 -6.14
CA PHE A 89 5.87 8.32 -7.31
C PHE A 89 5.33 9.25 -8.41
N PHE A 90 5.25 8.74 -9.64
CA PHE A 90 4.55 9.44 -10.71
C PHE A 90 3.07 9.04 -10.69
N ASP A 91 2.19 10.00 -10.39
CA ASP A 91 0.75 9.82 -10.40
C ASP A 91 0.25 9.77 -11.86
N VAL A 92 -0.23 8.59 -12.26
CA VAL A 92 -0.72 8.35 -13.63
C VAL A 92 -2.05 9.05 -13.92
N ALA A 93 -2.85 9.38 -12.90
CA ALA A 93 -4.12 10.09 -13.06
C ALA A 93 -3.89 11.60 -13.21
N ALA A 94 -2.97 12.16 -12.41
CA ALA A 94 -2.60 13.57 -12.47
C ALA A 94 -1.55 13.88 -13.57
N GLU A 95 -0.92 12.86 -14.15
CA GLU A 95 0.23 12.96 -15.05
C GLU A 95 1.37 13.83 -14.46
N ALA A 96 1.65 13.67 -13.16
CA ALA A 96 2.59 14.49 -12.43
C ALA A 96 3.35 13.71 -11.34
N GLU A 97 4.52 14.22 -10.96
CA GLU A 97 5.21 13.74 -9.76
C GLU A 97 4.35 14.05 -8.52
N SER A 98 4.22 13.06 -7.65
CA SER A 98 3.44 13.10 -6.41
C SER A 98 4.18 12.39 -5.29
N SER A 99 3.64 12.49 -4.08
CA SER A 99 4.16 11.83 -2.89
C SER A 99 3.03 11.47 -1.95
N SER A 100 3.16 10.33 -1.28
CA SER A 100 2.33 9.98 -0.12
C SER A 100 3.22 9.53 1.03
N MET A 101 2.62 9.04 2.10
CA MET A 101 3.30 8.52 3.27
C MET A 101 2.71 7.20 3.73
N ILE A 102 3.46 6.44 4.49
CA ILE A 102 3.02 5.18 5.09
C ILE A 102 2.42 5.52 6.45
N GLN A 103 1.17 5.14 6.68
CA GLN A 103 0.54 5.19 8.00
C GLN A 103 0.85 3.91 8.76
N GLU A 104 0.48 2.75 8.22
CA GLU A 104 0.79 1.45 8.79
C GLU A 104 1.04 0.39 7.71
N PHE A 105 1.88 -0.60 8.03
CA PHE A 105 1.91 -1.84 7.27
C PHE A 105 0.84 -2.79 7.81
N LEU A 106 0.09 -3.41 6.91
CA LEU A 106 -1.00 -4.31 7.28
C LEU A 106 -0.46 -5.58 7.98
N VAL A 107 -1.23 -6.07 8.95
CA VAL A 107 -0.83 -7.14 9.85
C VAL A 107 -1.46 -8.47 9.43
N ILE A 108 -0.71 -9.56 9.55
CA ILE A 108 -1.24 -10.92 9.37
C ILE A 108 -1.65 -11.49 10.73
N TYR A 109 -2.94 -11.76 10.89
CA TYR A 109 -3.48 -12.46 12.05
C TYR A 109 -3.64 -13.96 11.80
N ASP A 110 -3.27 -14.80 12.77
CA ASP A 110 -3.41 -16.26 12.67
C ASP A 110 -4.88 -16.72 12.73
N GLU A 111 -5.70 -15.96 13.46
CA GLU A 111 -7.13 -16.18 13.66
C GLU A 111 -7.95 -15.02 13.09
N GLU A 112 -9.25 -15.24 12.92
CA GLU A 112 -10.19 -14.19 12.50
C GLU A 112 -10.25 -13.10 13.58
N THR A 113 -10.13 -11.85 13.16
CA THR A 113 -10.10 -10.70 14.05
C THR A 113 -11.00 -9.58 13.53
N TYR A 114 -11.29 -8.61 14.40
CA TYR A 114 -12.00 -7.39 14.05
C TYR A 114 -11.07 -6.21 13.80
N GLU A 115 -9.74 -6.39 13.93
CA GLU A 115 -8.79 -5.33 13.65
C GLU A 115 -8.94 -4.83 12.22
N ASP A 116 -8.74 -3.52 12.04
CA ASP A 116 -8.95 -2.86 10.77
C ASP A 116 -7.71 -2.96 9.87
N ASP A 117 -6.55 -3.28 10.43
CA ASP A 117 -5.26 -3.52 9.76
C ASP A 117 -5.05 -4.98 9.31
N ASP A 118 -6.05 -5.86 9.47
CA ASP A 118 -5.95 -7.27 9.04
C ASP A 118 -5.86 -7.37 7.51
N LEU A 119 -4.65 -7.68 7.04
CA LEU A 119 -4.33 -7.83 5.63
C LEU A 119 -5.28 -8.82 4.93
N LYS A 120 -5.61 -9.94 5.56
CA LYS A 120 -6.49 -10.95 4.95
C LYS A 120 -7.91 -10.43 4.77
N LYS A 121 -8.43 -9.73 5.79
CA LYS A 121 -9.77 -9.11 5.78
C LYS A 121 -9.84 -8.05 4.67
N ILE A 122 -8.89 -7.12 4.64
CA ILE A 122 -8.84 -6.05 3.64
C ILE A 122 -8.74 -6.64 2.23
N TYR A 123 -7.81 -7.58 2.00
CA TYR A 123 -7.65 -8.21 0.69
C TYR A 123 -8.95 -8.87 0.21
N ARG A 124 -9.65 -9.63 1.07
CA ARG A 124 -10.93 -10.26 0.72
C ARG A 124 -11.99 -9.25 0.32
N ILE A 125 -12.17 -8.19 1.11
CA ILE A 125 -13.17 -7.15 0.84
C ILE A 125 -12.90 -6.48 -0.51
N LEU A 126 -11.66 -6.05 -0.76
CA LEU A 126 -11.29 -5.39 -2.01
C LEU A 126 -11.49 -6.31 -3.22
N ARG A 127 -11.17 -7.60 -3.08
CA ARG A 127 -11.34 -8.61 -4.13
C ARG A 127 -12.81 -8.88 -4.42
N GLU A 128 -13.65 -8.97 -3.39
CA GLU A 128 -15.09 -9.19 -3.50
C GLU A 128 -15.80 -7.99 -4.14
N ASN A 129 -15.35 -6.78 -3.81
CA ASN A 129 -15.86 -5.55 -4.41
C ASN A 129 -15.34 -5.29 -5.84
N GLY A 130 -14.35 -6.06 -6.31
CA GLY A 130 -13.73 -5.86 -7.62
C GLY A 130 -12.77 -4.67 -7.70
N GLU A 131 -12.35 -4.13 -6.56
CA GLU A 131 -11.51 -2.94 -6.46
C GLU A 131 -10.04 -3.24 -6.77
N ILE A 132 -9.63 -4.50 -6.64
CA ILE A 132 -8.30 -5.00 -7.02
C ILE A 132 -8.37 -6.37 -7.73
N PRO A 133 -7.45 -6.65 -8.66
CA PRO A 133 -7.39 -7.94 -9.34
C PRO A 133 -6.76 -9.07 -8.46
N PRO A 134 -6.84 -10.35 -8.91
CA PRO A 134 -6.03 -11.52 -8.56
C PRO A 134 -4.96 -11.46 -7.52
N ASN A 135 -4.07 -10.60 -7.92
CA ASN A 135 -2.64 -10.73 -7.88
C ASN A 135 -2.06 -9.42 -7.37
N ILE A 136 -2.90 -8.56 -6.79
CA ILE A 136 -2.54 -7.32 -6.13
C ILE A 136 -2.97 -7.50 -4.68
N LEU A 137 -1.98 -7.45 -3.78
CA LEU A 137 -2.14 -7.64 -2.35
C LEU A 137 -1.93 -6.29 -1.66
N PRO A 138 -2.88 -5.78 -0.85
CA PRO A 138 -2.62 -4.60 -0.03
C PRO A 138 -1.59 -4.96 1.04
N ILE A 139 -0.62 -4.07 1.29
CA ILE A 139 0.47 -4.32 2.24
C ILE A 139 0.67 -3.19 3.26
N ALA A 140 0.16 -2.01 2.96
CA ALA A 140 0.15 -0.83 3.82
C ALA A 140 -0.93 0.14 3.36
N ASP A 141 -1.22 1.14 4.18
CA ASP A 141 -2.10 2.25 3.85
C ASP A 141 -1.41 3.60 4.08
N ASP A 142 -2.08 4.66 3.62
CA ASP A 142 -1.75 6.04 3.95
C ASP A 142 -2.82 6.67 4.84
N PRO A 143 -2.55 7.82 5.49
CA PRO A 143 -3.52 8.45 6.39
C PRO A 143 -4.82 8.94 5.71
N SER A 144 -4.85 8.95 4.37
CA SER A 144 -6.00 9.38 3.56
C SER A 144 -6.84 8.18 3.07
N GLY A 145 -6.50 6.95 3.47
CA GLY A 145 -7.22 5.73 3.11
C GLY A 145 -6.81 5.15 1.75
N ASN A 146 -5.76 5.67 1.11
CA ASN A 146 -5.17 5.01 -0.06
C ASN A 146 -4.34 3.80 0.39
N LEU A 147 -4.19 2.84 -0.52
CA LEU A 147 -3.44 1.62 -0.23
C LEU A 147 -2.10 1.62 -0.96
N ILE A 148 -1.11 1.05 -0.31
CA ILE A 148 0.11 0.59 -0.97
C ILE A 148 -0.07 -0.90 -1.22
N CYS A 149 -0.04 -1.27 -2.49
CA CYS A 149 -0.30 -2.63 -2.94
C CYS A 149 0.95 -3.27 -3.56
N MET A 150 1.07 -4.59 -3.47
CA MET A 150 2.13 -5.39 -4.04
C MET A 150 1.57 -6.36 -5.07
N SER A 151 2.23 -6.48 -6.22
CA SER A 151 1.91 -7.56 -7.16
C SER A 151 2.54 -8.89 -6.75
N VAL A 152 1.74 -9.95 -6.80
CA VAL A 152 2.12 -11.35 -6.71
C VAL A 152 1.92 -12.09 -8.04
N ALA A 153 1.69 -11.37 -9.14
CA ALA A 153 1.66 -11.91 -10.50
C ALA A 153 3.07 -12.15 -11.06
N GLU A 154 3.22 -13.10 -11.98
CA GLU A 154 4.54 -13.46 -12.54
C GLU A 154 5.17 -12.31 -13.35
N GLU A 155 4.38 -11.57 -14.13
CA GLU A 155 4.85 -10.54 -15.05
C GLU A 155 5.42 -9.29 -14.37
N ASN A 156 5.02 -9.04 -13.12
CA ASN A 156 5.41 -7.87 -12.34
C ASN A 156 5.58 -8.22 -10.85
N TYR A 157 6.04 -9.44 -10.56
CA TYR A 157 6.19 -10.00 -9.22
C TYR A 157 7.00 -9.07 -8.30
N GLY A 158 6.45 -8.75 -7.13
CA GLY A 158 7.04 -7.86 -6.14
C GLY A 158 6.92 -6.37 -6.42
N ARG A 159 6.36 -5.96 -7.56
CA ARG A 159 6.18 -4.53 -7.88
C ARG A 159 5.20 -3.89 -6.90
N ILE A 160 5.54 -2.68 -6.45
CA ILE A 160 4.77 -1.89 -5.49
C ILE A 160 4.02 -0.78 -6.22
N PHE A 161 2.77 -0.58 -5.81
CA PHE A 161 1.84 0.40 -6.37
C PHE A 161 1.24 1.26 -5.27
N PHE A 162 1.03 2.52 -5.57
CA PHE A 162 0.08 3.37 -4.88
C PHE A 162 -1.29 3.18 -5.54
N CYS A 163 -2.29 2.81 -4.75
CA CYS A 163 -3.65 2.49 -5.17
C CYS A 163 -4.58 3.62 -4.68
N ASP A 164 -5.01 4.48 -5.60
CA ASP A 164 -5.92 5.60 -5.30
C ASP A 164 -7.33 5.04 -5.02
N HIS A 165 -7.82 5.25 -3.80
CA HIS A 165 -9.10 4.69 -3.37
C HIS A 165 -10.31 5.49 -3.89
N GLU A 166 -10.12 6.71 -4.40
CA GLU A 166 -11.16 7.58 -4.93
C GLU A 166 -11.36 7.41 -6.45
N LEU A 167 -10.35 6.89 -7.14
CA LEU A 167 -10.33 6.73 -8.59
C LEU A 167 -10.33 5.27 -9.02
N GLU A 168 -11.17 4.94 -10.01
CA GLU A 168 -11.19 3.63 -10.65
C GLU A 168 -11.03 3.73 -12.17
N GLU A 169 -10.43 2.70 -12.76
CA GLU A 169 -10.28 2.55 -14.20
C GLU A 169 -11.60 2.04 -14.80
N GLN A 170 -12.16 2.78 -15.76
CA GLN A 170 -13.52 2.56 -16.24
C GLN A 170 -13.75 1.15 -16.81
N THR A 171 -12.73 0.52 -17.40
CA THR A 171 -12.88 -0.79 -18.05
C THR A 171 -12.89 -1.93 -17.02
N THR A 172 -12.00 -1.87 -16.03
CA THR A 172 -11.84 -2.95 -15.04
C THR A 172 -12.65 -2.72 -13.76
N GLY A 173 -12.96 -1.46 -13.42
CA GLY A 173 -13.52 -1.08 -12.12
C GLY A 173 -12.50 -1.17 -10.97
N CYS A 174 -11.24 -1.49 -11.27
CA CYS A 174 -10.18 -1.53 -10.26
C CYS A 174 -9.68 -0.12 -9.94
N MET A 175 -9.15 0.05 -8.74
CA MET A 175 -8.47 1.29 -8.34
C MET A 175 -7.35 1.65 -9.30
N VAL A 176 -7.16 2.94 -9.52
CA VAL A 176 -6.03 3.44 -10.31
C VAL A 176 -4.73 3.17 -9.56
N MET A 177 -3.77 2.56 -10.26
CA MET A 177 -2.50 2.12 -9.68
C MET A 177 -1.32 2.86 -10.32
N SER A 178 -0.57 3.59 -9.50
CA SER A 178 0.68 4.24 -9.88
C SER A 178 1.86 3.42 -9.38
N VAL A 179 2.85 3.13 -10.23
CA VAL A 179 4.03 2.36 -9.82
C VAL A 179 4.91 3.18 -8.88
N VAL A 180 5.27 2.60 -7.73
CA VAL A 180 6.14 3.22 -6.73
C VAL A 180 7.54 2.61 -6.76
N ALA A 181 7.64 1.28 -6.80
CA ALA A 181 8.92 0.56 -6.78
C ALA A 181 8.81 -0.81 -7.46
N ARG A 182 9.93 -1.45 -7.79
CA ARG A 182 9.96 -2.77 -8.46
C ARG A 182 10.05 -3.94 -7.47
N SER A 183 10.37 -3.68 -6.21
CA SER A 183 10.39 -4.66 -5.13
C SER A 183 10.03 -4.01 -3.79
N PHE A 184 9.79 -4.82 -2.75
CA PHE A 184 9.56 -4.29 -1.42
C PHE A 184 10.83 -3.66 -0.84
N THR A 185 12.00 -4.28 -1.06
CA THR A 185 13.28 -3.66 -0.68
C THR A 185 13.48 -2.29 -1.33
N GLU A 186 13.26 -2.17 -2.64
CA GLU A 186 13.41 -0.88 -3.33
C GLU A 186 12.43 0.16 -2.79
N PHE A 187 11.20 -0.24 -2.46
CA PHE A 187 10.21 0.65 -1.84
C PHE A 187 10.71 1.21 -0.51
N VAL A 188 11.14 0.34 0.42
CA VAL A 188 11.63 0.77 1.74
C VAL A 188 12.91 1.61 1.60
N GLU A 189 13.82 1.27 0.68
CA GLU A 189 15.05 2.03 0.43
C GLU A 189 14.80 3.42 -0.20
N ASN A 190 13.67 3.59 -0.91
CA ASN A 190 13.27 4.85 -1.50
C ASN A 190 12.45 5.73 -0.55
N CYS A 191 11.98 5.19 0.58
CA CYS A 191 11.29 5.98 1.60
C CYS A 191 12.24 6.99 2.26
N TYR A 192 11.69 8.11 2.69
CA TYR A 192 12.40 9.16 3.40
C TYR A 192 11.62 9.63 4.62
N GLU A 193 12.35 9.94 5.69
CA GLU A 193 11.78 10.48 6.93
C GLU A 193 11.15 11.86 6.67
N LEU A 194 9.93 12.04 7.15
CA LEU A 194 9.24 13.31 7.20
C LEU A 194 9.51 13.95 8.56
N ALA A 195 10.07 15.16 8.56
CA ALA A 195 10.16 15.98 9.76
C ALA A 195 9.13 17.11 9.67
N PHE A 196 8.19 17.10 10.60
CA PHE A 196 7.29 18.23 10.82
C PHE A 196 7.99 19.21 11.77
N GLU A 197 8.32 20.41 11.28
CA GLU A 197 8.75 21.50 12.16
C GLU A 197 7.53 21.98 12.98
N GLU A 198 7.68 22.01 14.31
CA GLU A 198 6.68 22.58 15.26
C GLU A 198 6.50 24.10 15.11
#